data_AF-A0A0C3CA73-F1
#
_entry.id   AF-A0A0C3CA73-F1
#
_cell.length_a   1.000
_cell.length_b   1.000
_cell.length_c   1.000
_cell.angle_alpha   90.00
_cell.angle_beta   90.00
_cell.angle_gamma   90.00
#
_symmetry.space_group_name_H-M   'P 1'
#
loop_
_entity.id
_entity.type
_entity.pdbx_description
1 polymer ?
#
loop_
_entity_poly.entity_id
_entity_poly.type
_entity_poly.pdbx_seq_one_letter_code
_entity_poly.pdbx_strand_id
1 'polypeptide(L)'
;MARLADDQKAGPPGGLSDGLSVSEIHSGNGGDGSAQRNTNPSINITFNDLLGSRDVSLCLPRTSDGVKNLTICFGNHQITNPSITSTPSSLLGIPSNSNFDTSPSSRECTGFPTGYFRIRAAGTQYYWTLHHGESSHDGNALCLWHLNDGVPPTQIFYLNQKGDLCCGGCQIDVIGNALVIAHNRSPTLPWPNPWSHLLPTFSYSKETKIITVTFYSDPSVSKQWPRPDKEWKDKEFVIAARSTSDVRVPHLNEIARWALNPRFMRWTARAGDKWGANEWNNLGVEDFAESGDTDRIRWEIEQA
;
A
#
# COMPACT_ATOMS: atom_id res chain seq x y z
N MET A 1 -39.35 10.86 47.42
CA MET A 1 -39.99 11.87 46.56
C MET A 1 -38.93 12.65 45.81
N ALA A 2 -38.70 12.31 44.53
CA ALA A 2 -38.21 13.21 43.49
C ALA A 2 -38.41 12.47 42.16
N ARG A 3 -39.21 13.08 41.27
CA ARG A 3 -39.55 12.63 39.91
C ARG A 3 -38.61 13.30 38.90
N LEU A 4 -38.69 12.82 37.64
CA LEU A 4 -38.21 13.37 36.35
C LEU A 4 -36.83 12.86 35.92
N ALA A 5 -36.59 12.46 34.66
CA ALA A 5 -37.41 12.51 33.44
C ALA A 5 -37.03 11.37 32.47
N ASP A 6 -38.02 10.93 31.69
CA ASP A 6 -37.88 10.13 30.48
C ASP A 6 -37.13 10.92 29.39
N ASP A 7 -36.17 10.26 28.74
CA ASP A 7 -35.50 10.80 27.55
C ASP A 7 -35.83 9.93 26.34
N GLN A 8 -36.51 10.54 25.37
CA GLN A 8 -36.94 9.89 24.12
C GLN A 8 -35.76 9.71 23.18
N LYS A 9 -35.49 8.46 22.80
CA LYS A 9 -34.43 8.11 21.85
C LYS A 9 -34.93 8.33 20.42
N ALA A 10 -34.36 9.33 19.74
CA ALA A 10 -34.55 9.61 18.32
C ALA A 10 -34.09 8.42 17.44
N GLY A 11 -34.90 8.10 16.43
CA GLY A 11 -34.60 7.07 15.43
C GLY A 11 -33.46 7.47 14.47
N PRO A 12 -32.85 6.49 13.78
CA PRO A 12 -31.71 6.74 12.90
C PRO A 12 -32.16 7.45 11.60
N PRO A 13 -31.31 8.33 11.02
CA PRO A 13 -31.56 8.89 9.70
C PRO A 13 -31.40 7.78 8.64
N GLY A 14 -32.34 7.75 7.70
CA GLY A 14 -32.39 6.79 6.60
C GLY A 14 -31.11 6.80 5.76
N GLY A 15 -30.60 5.61 5.46
CA GLY A 15 -29.48 5.42 4.55
C GLY A 15 -29.84 5.80 3.12
N LEU A 16 -29.07 6.71 2.54
CA LEU A 16 -29.00 6.92 1.09
C LEU A 16 -28.15 5.79 0.51
N SER A 17 -28.77 4.90 -0.26
CA SER A 17 -28.10 3.87 -1.04
C SER A 17 -27.60 4.48 -2.35
N ASP A 18 -26.28 4.49 -2.58
CA ASP A 18 -25.72 4.71 -3.91
C ASP A 18 -25.95 3.45 -4.75
N GLY A 19 -27.05 3.46 -5.51
CA GLY A 19 -27.43 2.38 -6.41
C GLY A 19 -27.14 2.74 -7.85
N LEU A 20 -26.29 1.95 -8.53
CA LEU A 20 -26.32 1.84 -9.98
C LEU A 20 -27.56 1.03 -10.36
N SER A 21 -28.58 1.66 -10.92
CA SER A 21 -29.74 0.95 -11.47
C SER A 21 -29.67 0.92 -12.99
N VAL A 22 -29.73 -0.29 -13.54
CA VAL A 22 -29.92 -0.51 -14.97
C VAL A 22 -31.33 -1.05 -15.13
N SER A 23 -32.22 -0.25 -15.72
CA SER A 23 -33.59 -0.68 -16.02
C SER A 23 -33.75 -0.83 -17.53
N GLU A 24 -34.05 -2.06 -17.96
CA GLU A 24 -34.32 -2.38 -19.36
C GLU A 24 -35.81 -2.17 -19.63
N ILE A 25 -36.15 -1.17 -20.44
CA ILE A 25 -37.55 -0.86 -20.76
C ILE A 25 -38.00 -1.76 -21.92
N HIS A 26 -38.76 -2.80 -21.60
CA HIS A 26 -39.47 -3.58 -22.62
C HIS A 26 -40.74 -2.83 -23.02
N SER A 27 -40.77 -2.33 -24.26
CA SER A 27 -41.98 -1.73 -24.81
C SER A 27 -43.02 -2.83 -25.04
N GLY A 28 -44.10 -2.80 -24.25
CA GLY A 28 -45.22 -3.74 -24.35
C GLY A 28 -45.92 -3.64 -25.70
N ASN A 29 -46.14 -4.79 -26.32
CA ASN A 29 -46.74 -4.94 -27.64
C ASN A 29 -48.27 -4.81 -27.51
N GLY A 30 -48.81 -3.62 -27.84
CA GLY A 30 -50.23 -3.38 -28.05
C GLY A 30 -50.51 -3.38 -29.56
N GLY A 31 -51.44 -4.24 -29.99
CA GLY A 31 -51.64 -4.60 -31.39
C GLY A 31 -52.26 -3.55 -32.31
N ASP A 32 -52.33 -4.02 -33.56
CA ASP A 32 -52.96 -3.50 -34.77
C ASP A 32 -52.24 -2.42 -35.60
N GLY A 33 -51.77 -2.89 -36.76
CA GLY A 33 -52.06 -2.24 -38.03
C GLY A 33 -51.19 -1.05 -38.41
N SER A 34 -50.28 -1.31 -39.35
CA SER A 34 -49.64 -0.37 -40.29
C SER A 34 -48.39 0.40 -39.83
N ALA A 35 -47.42 0.41 -40.75
CA ALA A 35 -46.09 1.04 -40.73
C ALA A 35 -45.09 0.51 -39.68
N GLN A 36 -44.15 -0.33 -40.13
CA GLN A 36 -42.92 -0.67 -39.40
C GLN A 36 -42.14 0.61 -39.08
N ARG A 37 -42.39 1.20 -37.91
CA ARG A 37 -41.47 2.15 -37.29
C ARG A 37 -40.34 1.37 -36.66
N ASN A 38 -39.14 1.52 -37.22
CA ASN A 38 -37.89 1.10 -36.59
C ASN A 38 -37.74 1.82 -35.25
N THR A 39 -38.16 1.17 -34.17
CA THR A 39 -37.84 1.59 -32.81
C THR A 39 -36.42 1.13 -32.51
N ASN A 40 -35.44 2.00 -32.75
CA ASN A 40 -34.08 1.76 -32.30
C ASN A 40 -34.08 1.66 -30.76
N PRO A 41 -33.42 0.65 -30.17
CA PRO A 41 -33.29 0.58 -28.73
C PRO A 41 -32.51 1.80 -28.23
N SER A 42 -33.11 2.56 -27.33
CA SER A 42 -32.49 3.69 -26.64
C SER A 42 -32.17 3.30 -25.20
N ILE A 43 -30.92 3.46 -24.79
CA ILE A 43 -30.49 3.29 -23.40
C ILE A 43 -30.44 4.70 -22.78
N ASN A 44 -31.26 4.95 -21.77
CA ASN A 44 -31.20 6.18 -20.98
C ASN A 44 -30.29 5.96 -19.77
N ILE A 45 -29.22 6.74 -19.66
CA ILE A 45 -28.29 6.69 -18.52
C ILE A 45 -28.35 8.06 -17.84
N THR A 46 -28.70 8.08 -16.56
CA THR A 46 -28.79 9.30 -15.76
C THR A 46 -27.69 9.29 -14.71
N PHE A 47 -26.90 10.36 -14.64
CA PHE A 47 -25.86 10.54 -13.62
C PHE A 47 -26.32 11.58 -12.60
N ASN A 48 -26.38 11.21 -11.33
CA ASN A 48 -26.54 12.18 -10.24
C ASN A 48 -25.14 12.60 -9.77
N ASP A 49 -24.63 13.68 -10.32
CA ASP A 49 -23.37 14.29 -9.86
C ASP A 49 -23.67 15.35 -8.79
N LEU A 50 -23.36 15.06 -7.53
CA LEU A 50 -23.48 15.99 -6.40
C LEU A 50 -22.26 16.90 -6.23
N LEU A 51 -21.23 16.76 -7.07
CA LEU A 51 -19.96 17.48 -6.94
C LEU A 51 -19.53 18.13 -8.28
N GLY A 52 -20.44 18.88 -8.89
CA GLY A 52 -20.10 19.96 -9.82
C GLY A 52 -19.20 19.58 -11.00
N SER A 53 -19.82 19.05 -12.05
CA SER A 53 -19.45 19.17 -13.47
C SER A 53 -18.01 18.80 -13.84
N ARG A 54 -17.83 17.60 -14.36
CA ARG A 54 -16.73 17.22 -15.26
C ARG A 54 -17.30 16.86 -16.63
N ASP A 55 -16.55 17.16 -17.69
CA ASP A 55 -16.92 16.82 -19.06
C ASP A 55 -16.98 15.29 -19.24
N VAL A 56 -18.14 14.79 -19.65
CA VAL A 56 -18.36 13.39 -20.02
C VAL A 56 -18.47 13.34 -21.53
N SER A 57 -17.52 12.67 -22.18
CA SER A 57 -17.57 12.43 -23.62
C SER A 57 -18.01 10.99 -23.89
N LEU A 58 -19.03 10.85 -24.74
CA LEU A 58 -19.55 9.57 -25.21
C LEU A 58 -19.10 9.35 -26.65
N CYS A 59 -18.36 8.28 -26.90
CA CYS A 59 -17.99 7.85 -28.24
C CYS A 59 -18.57 6.46 -28.52
N LEU A 60 -19.22 6.33 -29.67
CA LEU A 60 -19.82 5.08 -30.16
C LEU A 60 -19.09 4.66 -31.44
N PRO A 61 -17.94 3.98 -31.35
CA PRO A 61 -17.29 3.45 -32.52
C PRO A 61 -18.13 2.29 -33.09
N ARG A 62 -18.39 2.33 -34.40
CA ARG A 62 -18.97 1.19 -35.13
C ARG A 62 -17.87 0.18 -35.41
N THR A 63 -17.97 -1.01 -34.84
CA THR A 63 -17.16 -2.16 -35.26
C THR A 63 -17.83 -2.86 -36.45
N SER A 64 -17.03 -3.51 -37.29
CA SER A 64 -17.46 -4.15 -38.54
C SER A 64 -18.33 -5.40 -38.35
N ASP A 65 -18.44 -5.89 -37.12
CA ASP A 65 -19.23 -7.05 -36.70
C ASP A 65 -20.66 -6.68 -36.24
N GLY A 66 -21.02 -5.40 -36.26
CA GLY A 66 -22.35 -4.93 -35.85
C GLY A 66 -22.55 -4.84 -34.33
N VAL A 67 -21.53 -5.13 -33.52
CA VAL A 67 -21.58 -4.99 -32.06
C VAL A 67 -21.39 -3.52 -31.70
N LYS A 68 -22.34 -2.94 -30.97
CA LYS A 68 -22.19 -1.56 -30.47
C LYS A 68 -21.55 -1.59 -29.09
N ASN A 69 -20.26 -1.31 -29.03
CA ASN A 69 -19.56 -1.16 -27.76
C ASN A 69 -19.72 0.27 -27.25
N LEU A 70 -20.35 0.43 -26.09
CA LEU A 70 -20.45 1.71 -25.40
C LEU A 70 -19.23 1.88 -24.49
N THR A 71 -18.38 2.85 -24.81
CA THR A 71 -17.24 3.21 -23.96
C THR A 71 -17.55 4.53 -23.27
N ILE A 72 -17.58 4.52 -21.94
CA ILE A 72 -17.77 5.71 -21.10
C ILE A 72 -16.42 6.05 -20.47
N CYS A 73 -15.85 7.20 -20.85
CA CYS A 73 -14.59 7.66 -20.30
C CYS A 73 -14.85 8.65 -19.16
N PHE A 74 -14.24 8.42 -18.01
CA PHE A 74 -14.28 9.33 -16.86
C PHE A 74 -12.90 9.98 -16.72
N GLY A 75 -12.76 11.22 -17.21
CA GLY A 75 -11.46 11.87 -17.31
C GLY A 75 -10.48 11.14 -18.25
N ASN A 76 -9.25 11.65 -18.36
CA ASN A 76 -8.26 11.24 -19.40
C ASN A 76 -7.69 9.81 -19.29
N HIS A 77 -8.34 8.89 -18.58
CA HIS A 77 -7.94 7.47 -18.58
C HIS A 77 -8.79 6.67 -19.56
N GLN A 78 -8.21 6.41 -20.73
CA GLN A 78 -8.71 5.43 -21.68
C GLN A 78 -8.34 4.02 -21.17
N ILE A 79 -9.33 3.20 -20.81
CA ILE A 79 -9.09 1.79 -20.50
C ILE A 79 -9.29 1.01 -21.82
N THR A 80 -8.19 0.65 -22.46
CA THR A 80 -8.16 -0.30 -23.59
C THR A 80 -7.27 -1.50 -23.25
N ASN A 81 -7.75 -2.70 -23.54
CA ASN A 81 -7.00 -3.95 -23.42
C ASN A 81 -5.80 -3.97 -24.42
N PRO A 82 -4.68 -4.65 -24.11
CA PRO A 82 -3.37 -4.19 -24.54
C PRO A 82 -2.96 -4.67 -25.93
N SER A 83 -2.42 -3.74 -26.71
CA SER A 83 -1.36 -4.01 -27.69
C SER A 83 -0.38 -2.85 -27.61
N ILE A 84 0.89 -3.20 -27.61
CA ILE A 84 2.07 -2.41 -27.22
C ILE A 84 2.14 -1.06 -27.99
N THR A 85 2.36 0.05 -27.28
CA THR A 85 3.49 1.02 -27.42
C THR A 85 3.09 2.44 -26.96
N SER A 86 3.96 3.03 -26.13
CA SER A 86 4.15 4.46 -25.78
C SER A 86 3.13 5.20 -24.89
N THR A 87 3.69 5.72 -23.81
CA THR A 87 3.18 6.64 -22.76
C THR A 87 2.96 8.07 -23.26
N PRO A 88 2.12 8.85 -22.54
CA PRO A 88 2.64 10.11 -22.00
C PRO A 88 2.25 10.30 -20.51
N SER A 89 3.29 10.41 -19.68
CA SER A 89 3.21 10.81 -18.27
C SER A 89 3.34 12.33 -18.17
N SER A 90 2.23 13.08 -18.10
CA SER A 90 2.30 14.53 -17.84
C SER A 90 0.96 15.16 -17.42
N LEU A 91 0.31 14.69 -16.34
CA LEU A 91 -0.85 15.40 -15.78
C LEU A 91 -0.92 15.47 -14.24
N LEU A 92 0.12 15.07 -13.54
CA LEU A 92 0.35 15.52 -12.17
C LEU A 92 1.52 16.48 -12.26
N GLY A 93 1.43 17.67 -11.66
CA GLY A 93 2.51 18.67 -11.59
C GLY A 93 3.73 18.21 -10.78
N ILE A 94 4.07 16.93 -10.85
CA ILE A 94 5.35 16.34 -10.49
C ILE A 94 6.33 16.89 -11.54
N PRO A 95 7.37 17.63 -11.13
CA PRO A 95 8.34 18.17 -12.08
C PRO A 95 8.91 17.05 -12.94
N SER A 96 8.74 17.15 -14.26
CA SER A 96 9.24 16.20 -15.25
C SER A 96 10.78 16.20 -15.38
N ASN A 97 11.49 16.83 -14.44
CA ASN A 97 12.96 16.98 -14.39
C ASN A 97 13.65 15.97 -13.47
N SER A 98 13.00 14.85 -13.22
CA SER A 98 13.63 13.71 -12.56
C SER A 98 14.14 12.76 -13.62
N ASN A 99 15.45 12.53 -13.61
CA ASN A 99 16.10 11.30 -14.03
C ASN A 99 15.49 10.06 -13.30
N PHE A 100 14.18 9.82 -13.42
CA PHE A 100 13.53 8.59 -12.95
C PHE A 100 13.85 7.40 -13.85
N ASP A 101 14.55 7.65 -14.97
CA ASP A 101 15.08 6.64 -15.88
C ASP A 101 16.60 6.47 -15.77
N THR A 102 17.19 6.90 -14.65
CA THR A 102 18.28 6.08 -14.09
C THR A 102 17.61 4.92 -13.37
N SER A 103 17.01 4.01 -14.14
CA SER A 103 16.86 2.64 -13.65
C SER A 103 18.29 2.22 -13.31
N PRO A 104 18.66 1.91 -12.06
CA PRO A 104 19.88 1.16 -11.82
C PRO A 104 19.70 -0.13 -12.63
N SER A 105 20.34 -0.18 -13.79
CA SER A 105 20.46 -1.35 -14.63
C SER A 105 20.95 -2.47 -13.71
N SER A 106 20.04 -3.40 -13.39
CA SER A 106 20.11 -4.30 -12.23
C SER A 106 20.40 -3.58 -10.91
N ARG A 107 19.41 -3.46 -10.01
CA ARG A 107 19.73 -3.38 -8.58
C ARG A 107 20.53 -4.64 -8.25
N GLU A 108 21.86 -4.50 -8.25
CA GLU A 108 22.80 -5.60 -8.07
C GLU A 108 22.44 -6.31 -6.77
N CYS A 109 22.40 -7.64 -6.85
CA CYS A 109 21.91 -8.56 -5.84
C CYS A 109 22.18 -8.06 -4.41
N THR A 110 21.10 -7.83 -3.67
CA THR A 110 21.08 -7.40 -2.27
C THR A 110 21.62 -8.44 -1.29
N GLY A 111 22.45 -9.38 -1.76
CA GLY A 111 23.05 -10.50 -1.01
C GLY A 111 22.09 -11.55 -0.45
N PHE A 112 20.78 -11.29 -0.46
CA PHE A 112 19.74 -12.29 -0.20
C PHE A 112 19.74 -13.39 -1.28
N PRO A 113 19.33 -14.62 -0.93
CA PRO A 113 19.19 -15.71 -1.90
C PRO A 113 18.03 -15.45 -2.86
N THR A 114 18.12 -16.04 -4.05
CA THR A 114 16.99 -16.10 -4.98
C THR A 114 15.90 -17.04 -4.46
N GLY A 115 14.65 -16.74 -4.77
CA GLY A 115 13.50 -17.56 -4.35
C GLY A 115 12.96 -17.16 -2.98
N TYR A 116 12.41 -18.14 -2.27
CA TYR A 116 11.78 -17.94 -0.97
C TYR A 116 12.75 -18.32 0.16
N PHE A 117 12.76 -17.52 1.22
CA PHE A 117 13.63 -17.72 2.37
C PHE A 117 12.99 -17.21 3.67
N ARG A 118 13.56 -17.62 4.80
CA ARG A 118 13.26 -17.12 6.14
C ARG A 118 14.44 -16.32 6.66
N ILE A 119 14.16 -15.37 7.55
CA ILE A 119 15.18 -14.53 8.20
C ILE A 119 15.12 -14.81 9.70
N ARG A 120 16.18 -15.43 10.25
CA ARG A 120 16.29 -15.80 11.66
C ARG A 120 17.30 -14.92 12.37
N ALA A 121 17.00 -14.47 13.58
CA ALA A 121 17.99 -13.83 14.44
C ALA A 121 19.09 -14.84 14.78
N ALA A 122 20.34 -14.50 14.48
CA ALA A 122 21.47 -15.44 14.53
C ALA A 122 21.62 -16.06 15.93
N GLY A 123 21.85 -17.38 15.98
CA GLY A 123 22.01 -18.10 17.24
C GLY A 123 20.72 -18.29 18.06
N THR A 124 19.56 -17.87 17.55
CA THR A 124 18.26 -18.05 18.23
C THR A 124 17.30 -18.93 17.42
N GLN A 125 16.10 -19.17 17.93
CA GLN A 125 14.98 -19.80 17.20
C GLN A 125 13.90 -18.79 16.78
N TYR A 126 14.23 -17.49 16.76
CA TYR A 126 13.29 -16.42 16.46
C TYR A 126 13.46 -15.89 15.05
N TYR A 127 12.37 -15.90 14.30
CA TYR A 127 12.29 -15.49 12.90
C TYR A 127 11.52 -14.18 12.78
N TRP A 128 11.85 -13.41 11.75
CA TRP A 128 10.97 -12.34 11.30
C TRP A 128 9.61 -12.93 10.97
N THR A 129 8.57 -12.34 11.53
CA THR A 129 7.20 -12.69 11.23
C THR A 129 6.34 -11.45 11.13
N LEU A 130 5.29 -11.53 10.32
CA LEU A 130 4.23 -10.55 10.33
C LEU A 130 3.42 -10.63 11.64
N HIS A 131 3.24 -9.49 12.30
CA HIS A 131 2.50 -9.43 13.56
C HIS A 131 1.06 -9.92 13.37
N HIS A 132 0.65 -10.91 14.18
CA HIS A 132 -0.62 -11.64 14.02
C HIS A 132 -0.88 -12.25 12.62
N GLY A 133 0.13 -12.35 11.76
CA GLY A 133 0.00 -12.91 10.42
C GLY A 133 -0.88 -12.13 9.45
N GLU A 134 -1.19 -10.87 9.74
CA GLU A 134 -2.10 -10.06 8.93
C GLU A 134 -1.37 -9.36 7.78
N SER A 135 -1.57 -9.83 6.54
CA SER A 135 -0.97 -9.23 5.34
C SER A 135 -1.91 -8.35 4.51
N SER A 136 -3.20 -8.31 4.84
CA SER A 136 -4.22 -7.62 4.04
C SER A 136 -4.30 -6.11 4.29
N HIS A 137 -3.53 -5.58 5.24
CA HIS A 137 -3.59 -4.19 5.67
C HIS A 137 -2.20 -3.55 5.72
N ASP A 138 -2.08 -2.36 5.15
CA ASP A 138 -0.89 -1.51 5.24
C ASP A 138 -0.52 -1.21 6.70
N GLY A 139 0.78 -1.04 6.93
CA GLY A 139 1.32 -0.55 8.20
C GLY A 139 1.44 -1.61 9.28
N ASN A 140 0.98 -2.85 9.06
CA ASN A 140 1.23 -3.93 10.00
C ASN A 140 2.74 -4.19 10.10
N ALA A 141 3.25 -4.32 11.32
CA ALA A 141 4.67 -4.42 11.55
C ALA A 141 5.17 -5.86 11.53
N LEU A 142 6.45 -6.02 11.27
CA LEU A 142 7.18 -7.25 11.54
C LEU A 142 7.65 -7.28 12.99
N CYS A 143 7.72 -8.48 13.55
CA CYS A 143 8.27 -8.76 14.88
C CYS A 143 9.06 -10.07 14.85
N LEU A 144 9.62 -10.46 15.99
CA LEU A 144 10.30 -11.76 16.14
C LEU A 144 9.37 -12.78 16.80
N TRP A 145 9.33 -13.99 16.25
CA TRP A 145 8.55 -15.10 16.79
C TRP A 145 9.17 -16.46 16.48
N HIS A 146 8.77 -17.50 17.21
CA HIS A 146 9.17 -18.88 16.90
C HIS A 146 8.74 -19.29 15.49
N LEU A 147 9.45 -20.24 14.88
CA LEU A 147 9.01 -20.84 13.62
C LEU A 147 7.58 -21.39 13.78
N ASN A 148 6.70 -21.02 12.86
CA ASN A 148 5.31 -21.42 12.89
C ASN A 148 5.01 -22.35 11.72
N ASP A 149 5.19 -23.66 11.94
CA ASP A 149 5.06 -24.68 10.90
C ASP A 149 3.61 -24.90 10.41
N GLY A 150 2.61 -24.26 11.04
CA GLY A 150 1.18 -24.51 10.80
C GLY A 150 0.36 -23.32 10.31
N VAL A 151 0.96 -22.14 10.11
CA VAL A 151 0.25 -20.89 9.74
C VAL A 151 0.70 -20.44 8.34
N PRO A 152 -0.13 -19.67 7.58
CA PRO A 152 0.22 -19.06 6.30
C PRO A 152 1.63 -18.42 6.28
N PRO A 153 2.18 -18.12 5.08
CA PRO A 153 3.60 -17.76 4.87
C PRO A 153 3.97 -16.37 5.42
N THR A 154 3.76 -16.13 6.72
CA THR A 154 4.02 -14.88 7.44
C THR A 154 5.48 -14.72 7.82
N GLN A 155 6.27 -15.79 7.64
CA GLN A 155 7.71 -15.88 7.90
C GLN A 155 8.50 -16.20 6.62
N ILE A 156 7.83 -16.15 5.46
CA ILE A 156 8.46 -16.42 4.16
C ILE A 156 8.61 -15.10 3.42
N PHE A 157 9.87 -14.82 3.08
CA PHE A 157 10.30 -13.62 2.39
C PHE A 157 10.84 -13.98 1.00
N TYR A 158 10.82 -13.00 0.10
CA TYR A 158 11.39 -13.12 -1.23
C TYR A 158 11.74 -11.73 -1.77
N LEU A 159 12.57 -11.69 -2.82
CA LEU A 159 12.76 -10.48 -3.61
C LEU A 159 11.81 -10.49 -4.80
N ASN A 160 11.07 -9.39 -5.01
CA ASN A 160 10.26 -9.25 -6.23
C ASN A 160 11.14 -8.92 -7.46
N GLN A 161 10.52 -8.80 -8.64
CA GLN A 161 11.24 -8.47 -9.89
C GLN A 161 11.93 -7.09 -9.88
N LYS A 162 11.53 -6.19 -8.96
CA LYS A 162 12.15 -4.87 -8.74
C LYS A 162 13.28 -4.91 -7.71
N GLY A 163 13.55 -6.08 -7.11
CA GLY A 163 14.51 -6.24 -6.03
C GLY A 163 14.04 -5.75 -4.66
N ASP A 164 12.74 -5.46 -4.49
CA ASP A 164 12.20 -5.09 -3.18
C ASP A 164 12.00 -6.36 -2.33
N LEU A 165 12.32 -6.26 -1.04
CA LEU A 165 12.04 -7.32 -0.07
C LEU A 165 10.54 -7.40 0.18
N CYS A 166 9.97 -8.60 0.13
CA CYS A 166 8.53 -8.83 0.24
C CYS A 166 8.20 -9.93 1.26
N CYS A 167 7.01 -9.86 1.84
CA CYS A 167 6.40 -10.90 2.69
C CYS A 167 4.89 -10.92 2.46
N GLY A 168 4.28 -12.10 2.35
CA GLY A 168 2.82 -12.23 2.22
C GLY A 168 2.21 -11.48 1.02
N GLY A 169 2.97 -11.33 -0.07
CA GLY A 169 2.55 -10.58 -1.26
C GLY A 169 2.74 -9.06 -1.19
N CYS A 170 3.19 -8.54 -0.04
CA CYS A 170 3.41 -7.11 0.19
C CYS A 170 4.89 -6.77 0.24
N GLN A 171 5.24 -5.53 -0.09
CA GLN A 171 6.61 -5.03 0.04
C GLN A 171 6.89 -4.68 1.51
N ILE A 172 8.14 -4.80 1.94
CA ILE A 172 8.60 -4.31 3.24
C ILE A 172 9.03 -2.86 3.11
N ASP A 173 8.50 -2.03 3.98
CA ASP A 173 8.79 -0.60 4.13
C ASP A 173 9.26 -0.32 5.56
N VAL A 174 9.69 0.91 5.83
CA VAL A 174 10.07 1.37 7.18
C VAL A 174 9.36 2.67 7.49
N ILE A 175 8.67 2.67 8.63
CA ILE A 175 7.97 3.85 9.14
C ILE A 175 8.40 4.09 10.58
N GLY A 176 9.06 5.22 10.83
CA GLY A 176 9.81 5.46 12.06
C GLY A 176 11.01 4.52 12.14
N ASN A 177 10.99 3.61 13.10
CA ASN A 177 11.94 2.51 13.25
C ASN A 177 11.29 1.12 13.07
N ALA A 178 10.00 1.06 12.70
CA ALA A 178 9.28 -0.19 12.51
C ALA A 178 9.40 -0.66 11.06
N LEU A 179 9.70 -1.94 10.85
CA LEU A 179 9.54 -2.57 9.54
C LEU A 179 8.07 -2.92 9.37
N VAL A 180 7.46 -2.46 8.29
CA VAL A 180 6.02 -2.64 8.04
C VAL A 180 5.78 -3.20 6.66
N ILE A 181 4.62 -3.84 6.47
CA ILE A 181 4.16 -4.16 5.13
C ILE A 181 3.51 -2.95 4.46
N ALA A 182 3.81 -2.79 3.18
CA ALA A 182 3.22 -1.80 2.31
C ALA A 182 2.69 -2.45 1.03
N HIS A 183 1.44 -2.13 0.70
CA HIS A 183 0.86 -2.39 -0.60
C HIS A 183 1.35 -1.33 -1.60
N ASN A 184 1.19 -1.61 -2.89
CA ASN A 184 1.50 -0.63 -3.92
C ASN A 184 0.54 0.57 -3.80
N ARG A 185 1.05 1.72 -3.34
CA ARG A 185 0.29 2.96 -3.16
C ARG A 185 0.52 3.88 -4.34
N SER A 186 -0.53 4.55 -4.80
CA SER A 186 -0.38 5.62 -5.78
C SER A 186 0.42 6.79 -5.18
N PRO A 187 1.34 7.39 -5.96
CA PRO A 187 2.02 8.64 -5.59
C PRO A 187 1.05 9.72 -5.13
N THR A 188 1.35 10.38 -4.00
CA THR A 188 0.60 11.53 -3.50
C THR A 188 1.51 12.77 -3.39
N LEU A 189 0.91 13.96 -3.47
CA LEU A 189 1.64 15.23 -3.37
C LEU A 189 1.47 15.86 -1.98
N PRO A 190 2.51 16.52 -1.44
CA PRO A 190 3.85 16.66 -2.01
C PRO A 190 4.61 15.32 -2.00
N TRP A 191 5.47 15.08 -3.01
CA TRP A 191 6.30 13.88 -3.10
C TRP A 191 7.77 14.24 -2.87
N PRO A 192 8.55 13.43 -2.12
CA PRO A 192 8.12 12.26 -1.35
C PRO A 192 7.32 12.67 -0.09
N ASN A 193 6.68 11.70 0.57
CA ASN A 193 6.05 11.83 1.89
C ASN A 193 5.94 10.47 2.61
N PRO A 194 5.63 10.42 3.92
CA PRO A 194 5.54 9.15 4.67
C PRO A 194 4.48 8.17 4.17
N TRP A 195 3.46 8.62 3.44
CA TRP A 195 2.50 7.74 2.78
C TRP A 195 3.03 7.19 1.44
N SER A 196 3.79 8.03 0.73
CA SER A 196 4.12 7.89 -0.68
C SER A 196 5.56 8.32 -0.93
N HIS A 197 6.45 7.33 -0.99
CA HIS A 197 7.88 7.54 -1.20
C HIS A 197 8.51 6.32 -1.90
N LEU A 198 9.78 6.44 -2.26
CA LEU A 198 10.56 5.30 -2.75
C LEU A 198 10.88 4.37 -1.58
N LEU A 199 10.50 3.10 -1.70
CA LEU A 199 10.77 2.09 -0.67
C LEU A 199 12.27 1.95 -0.36
N PRO A 200 12.62 1.67 0.90
CA PRO A 200 14.00 1.41 1.28
C PRO A 200 14.57 0.19 0.54
N THR A 201 15.88 0.22 0.30
CA THR A 201 16.61 -0.96 -0.19
C THR A 201 17.23 -1.68 0.99
N PHE A 202 16.98 -2.99 1.07
CA PHE A 202 17.57 -3.87 2.07
C PHE A 202 18.71 -4.65 1.43
N SER A 203 19.86 -4.73 2.09
CA SER A 203 21.02 -5.50 1.62
C SER A 203 21.56 -6.39 2.73
N TYR A 204 21.78 -7.66 2.44
CA TYR A 204 22.31 -8.66 3.36
C TYR A 204 23.76 -9.00 3.02
N SER A 205 24.66 -8.94 4.00
CA SER A 205 26.02 -9.46 3.86
C SER A 205 26.11 -10.87 4.43
N LYS A 206 26.45 -11.86 3.59
CA LYS A 206 26.68 -13.24 4.04
C LYS A 206 27.87 -13.37 4.99
N GLU A 207 28.86 -12.51 4.84
CA GLU A 207 30.09 -12.51 5.64
C GLU A 207 29.83 -11.99 7.06
N THR A 208 29.24 -10.80 7.17
CA THR A 208 28.97 -10.18 8.48
C THR A 208 27.67 -10.66 9.10
N LYS A 209 26.77 -11.25 8.30
CA LYS A 209 25.39 -11.59 8.64
C LYS A 209 24.51 -10.37 8.93
N ILE A 210 24.88 -9.18 8.49
CA ILE A 210 24.14 -7.94 8.77
C ILE A 210 23.18 -7.62 7.61
N ILE A 211 21.99 -7.12 7.95
CA ILE A 211 21.05 -6.51 6.98
C ILE A 211 21.11 -5.00 7.14
N THR A 212 21.59 -4.30 6.12
CA THR A 212 21.62 -2.83 6.04
C THR A 212 20.38 -2.29 5.31
N VAL A 213 20.01 -1.05 5.61
CA VAL A 213 18.86 -0.34 5.02
C VAL A 213 19.32 0.98 4.43
N THR A 214 19.01 1.20 3.15
CA THR A 214 19.25 2.48 2.47
C THR A 214 17.91 3.18 2.25
N PHE A 215 17.79 4.39 2.80
CA PHE A 215 16.61 5.23 2.66
C PHE A 215 16.73 6.24 1.51
N TYR A 216 15.62 6.50 0.83
CA TYR A 216 15.50 7.52 -0.22
C TYR A 216 14.60 8.69 0.19
N SER A 217 14.01 8.61 1.38
CA SER A 217 13.20 9.63 2.03
C SER A 217 13.35 9.48 3.54
N ASP A 218 13.16 10.56 4.30
CA ASP A 218 13.17 10.51 5.76
C ASP A 218 12.14 9.49 6.28
N PRO A 219 12.58 8.39 6.92
CA PRO A 219 11.67 7.35 7.40
C PRO A 219 10.87 7.78 8.63
N SER A 220 11.25 8.87 9.31
CA SER A 220 10.56 9.34 10.51
C SER A 220 9.12 9.77 10.20
N VAL A 221 8.20 9.53 11.13
CA VAL A 221 6.86 10.12 11.08
C VAL A 221 6.73 11.10 12.23
N SER A 222 6.95 12.38 11.94
CA SER A 222 6.85 13.45 12.92
C SER A 222 6.05 14.63 12.38
N LYS A 223 5.58 15.51 13.28
CA LYS A 223 4.89 16.74 12.88
C LYS A 223 5.77 17.64 12.00
N GLN A 224 7.09 17.58 12.18
CA GLN A 224 8.10 18.39 11.48
C GLN A 224 8.67 17.70 10.23
N TRP A 225 8.02 16.65 9.71
CA TRP A 225 8.48 15.97 8.51
C TRP A 225 8.46 16.87 7.26
N PRO A 226 9.48 16.82 6.38
CA PRO A 226 10.69 16.01 6.51
C PRO A 226 11.73 16.65 7.44
N ARG A 227 12.50 15.84 8.16
CA ARG A 227 13.69 16.32 8.88
C ARG A 227 14.79 16.72 7.88
N PRO A 228 15.73 17.60 8.29
CA PRO A 228 16.91 17.93 7.48
C PRO A 228 17.70 16.68 7.06
N ASP A 229 18.14 16.62 5.79
CA ASP A 229 18.87 15.48 5.21
C ASP A 229 20.02 14.96 6.09
N LYS A 230 20.82 15.85 6.68
CA LYS A 230 21.95 15.50 7.57
C LYS A 230 21.58 14.66 8.80
N GLU A 231 20.31 14.63 9.19
CA GLU A 231 19.84 13.85 10.35
C GLU A 231 19.60 12.38 10.03
N TRP A 232 19.50 12.02 8.75
CA TRP A 232 19.18 10.65 8.33
C TRP A 232 19.96 10.16 7.11
N LYS A 233 20.25 11.01 6.14
CA LYS A 233 20.79 10.60 4.83
C LYS A 233 22.25 10.15 4.87
N ASP A 234 23.04 10.71 5.79
CA ASP A 234 24.47 10.41 5.93
C ASP A 234 24.74 9.28 6.96
N LYS A 235 23.70 8.54 7.37
CA LYS A 235 23.77 7.48 8.36
C LYS A 235 23.66 6.11 7.70
N GLU A 236 24.34 5.13 8.29
CA GLU A 236 24.17 3.73 7.95
C GLU A 236 23.13 3.12 8.89
N PHE A 237 22.10 2.47 8.34
CA PHE A 237 21.07 1.84 9.15
C PHE A 237 21.12 0.33 9.02
N VAL A 238 20.82 -0.35 10.12
CA VAL A 238 20.77 -1.81 10.20
C VAL A 238 19.48 -2.28 10.87
N ILE A 239 19.12 -3.54 10.62
CA ILE A 239 18.03 -4.18 11.32
C ILE A 239 18.55 -4.89 12.58
N ALA A 240 17.93 -4.60 13.72
CA ALA A 240 18.27 -5.15 15.02
C ALA A 240 17.14 -6.01 15.59
N ALA A 241 17.50 -7.22 16.02
CA ALA A 241 16.71 -7.99 16.97
C ALA A 241 16.79 -7.34 18.36
N ARG A 242 15.71 -7.36 19.12
CA ARG A 242 15.65 -6.78 20.47
C ARG A 242 16.09 -5.32 20.45
N SER A 243 15.49 -4.51 19.56
CA SER A 243 15.93 -3.13 19.33
C SER A 243 16.11 -2.35 20.64
N THR A 244 17.14 -1.49 20.74
CA THR A 244 17.39 -0.65 21.92
C THR A 244 16.35 0.47 22.09
N SER A 245 15.53 0.68 21.07
CA SER A 245 14.41 1.61 21.08
C SER A 245 13.09 0.86 21.08
N ASP A 246 12.06 1.50 21.62
CA ASP A 246 10.69 1.02 21.48
C ASP A 246 10.31 1.03 19.99
N VAL A 247 9.70 -0.06 19.53
CA VAL A 247 9.12 -0.17 18.19
C VAL A 247 7.61 -0.24 18.35
N ARG A 248 6.88 0.45 17.47
CA ARG A 248 5.41 0.43 17.49
C ARG A 248 4.83 0.39 16.09
N VAL A 249 3.66 -0.19 15.98
CA VAL A 249 2.84 -0.12 14.77
C VAL A 249 2.32 1.33 14.65
N PRO A 250 2.61 2.05 13.54
CA PRO A 250 2.20 3.43 13.39
C PRO A 250 0.67 3.55 13.36
N HIS A 251 0.14 4.65 13.90
CA HIS A 251 -1.29 4.93 13.80
C HIS A 251 -1.63 5.57 12.46
N LEU A 252 -2.80 5.22 11.93
CA LEU A 252 -3.28 5.79 10.67
C LEU A 252 -3.30 7.33 10.71
N ASN A 253 -3.71 7.95 11.82
CA ASN A 253 -3.79 9.40 11.94
C ASN A 253 -2.42 10.11 11.84
N GLU A 254 -1.32 9.41 12.08
CA GLU A 254 0.03 9.96 11.95
C GLU A 254 0.44 10.12 10.49
N ILE A 255 -0.12 9.29 9.61
CA ILE A 255 0.26 9.20 8.19
C ILE A 255 -0.87 9.67 7.26
N ALA A 256 -2.12 9.61 7.70
CA ALA A 256 -3.30 9.91 6.89
C ALA A 256 -3.31 11.30 6.28
N ARG A 257 -2.59 12.27 6.87
CA ARG A 257 -2.48 13.63 6.32
C ARG A 257 -1.83 13.69 4.94
N TRP A 258 -1.11 12.65 4.53
CA TRP A 258 -0.48 12.55 3.21
C TRP A 258 -1.17 11.59 2.26
N ALA A 259 -2.23 10.91 2.70
CA ALA A 259 -3.00 9.99 1.87
C ALA A 259 -4.13 10.72 1.14
N LEU A 260 -4.47 10.26 -0.08
CA LEU A 260 -5.52 10.89 -0.91
C LEU A 260 -6.91 10.81 -0.26
N ASN A 261 -7.22 9.70 0.42
CA ASN A 261 -8.49 9.53 1.12
C ASN A 261 -8.42 8.42 2.18
N PRO A 262 -8.49 8.74 3.48
CA PRO A 262 -8.41 7.73 4.54
C PRO A 262 -9.52 6.70 4.53
N ARG A 263 -10.67 6.99 3.90
CA ARG A 263 -11.81 6.06 3.86
C ARG A 263 -11.53 4.80 3.05
N PHE A 264 -10.61 4.86 2.10
CA PHE A 264 -10.24 3.73 1.26
C PHE A 264 -8.91 3.09 1.69
N MET A 265 -8.30 3.59 2.76
CA MET A 265 -7.08 3.02 3.31
C MET A 265 -7.40 1.79 4.14
N ARG A 266 -6.78 0.68 3.77
CA ARG A 266 -6.76 -0.53 4.59
C ARG A 266 -5.56 -0.46 5.52
N TRP A 267 -5.72 0.21 6.64
CA TRP A 267 -4.70 0.25 7.70
C TRP A 267 -4.92 -0.87 8.71
N THR A 268 -3.84 -1.41 9.26
CA THR A 268 -3.94 -2.49 10.25
C THR A 268 -4.75 -2.08 11.48
N ALA A 269 -5.53 -3.02 12.02
CA ALA A 269 -6.21 -2.85 13.30
C ALA A 269 -5.25 -2.91 14.50
N ARG A 270 -3.97 -3.24 14.27
CA ARG A 270 -2.90 -3.33 15.28
C ARG A 270 -2.17 -2.02 15.53
N ALA A 271 -2.64 -0.93 14.94
CA ALA A 271 -2.10 0.41 15.16
C ALA A 271 -1.98 0.73 16.66
N GLY A 272 -0.77 1.09 17.10
CA GLY A 272 -0.47 1.37 18.51
C GLY A 272 0.07 0.18 19.31
N ASP A 273 0.00 -1.04 18.79
CA ASP A 273 0.73 -2.17 19.37
C ASP A 273 2.22 -1.82 19.41
N LYS A 274 2.89 -2.18 20.51
CA LYS A 274 4.27 -1.79 20.77
C LYS A 274 5.08 -2.94 21.35
N TRP A 275 6.37 -2.88 21.09
CA TRP A 275 7.41 -3.72 21.66
C TRP A 275 8.42 -2.83 22.35
N GLY A 276 8.64 -3.08 23.64
CA GLY A 276 9.58 -2.32 24.45
C GLY A 276 11.03 -2.53 24.00
N ALA A 277 11.87 -1.54 24.26
CA ALA A 277 13.30 -1.65 24.09
C ALA A 277 13.86 -2.95 24.71
N ASN A 278 14.66 -3.66 23.94
CA ASN A 278 15.34 -4.93 24.29
C ASN A 278 14.40 -6.13 24.53
N GLU A 279 13.09 -6.01 24.29
CA GLU A 279 12.17 -7.15 24.36
C GLU A 279 12.51 -8.21 23.30
N TRP A 280 12.35 -9.48 23.66
CA TRP A 280 12.75 -10.63 22.83
C TRP A 280 12.07 -10.66 21.45
N ASN A 281 10.85 -10.13 21.34
CA ASN A 281 10.05 -10.08 20.13
C ASN A 281 10.19 -8.76 19.34
N ASN A 282 10.97 -7.79 19.84
CA ASN A 282 11.17 -6.49 19.22
C ASN A 282 12.08 -6.63 17.97
N LEU A 283 11.70 -6.01 16.86
CA LEU A 283 12.43 -5.93 15.61
C LEU A 283 12.38 -4.49 15.10
N GLY A 284 13.53 -3.84 14.94
CA GLY A 284 13.56 -2.43 14.55
C GLY A 284 14.78 -2.04 13.72
N VAL A 285 14.69 -0.86 13.11
CA VAL A 285 15.79 -0.22 12.40
C VAL A 285 16.56 0.70 13.35
N GLU A 286 17.88 0.59 13.36
CA GLU A 286 18.80 1.38 14.19
C GLU A 286 19.88 2.03 13.35
N ASP A 287 20.45 3.13 13.85
CA ASP A 287 21.72 3.66 13.34
C ASP A 287 22.84 2.68 13.71
N PHE A 288 23.64 2.26 12.73
CA PHE A 288 24.71 1.29 12.93
C PHE A 288 25.72 1.75 13.98
N ALA A 289 26.01 3.06 14.05
CA ALA A 289 26.94 3.62 15.03
C ALA A 289 26.41 3.51 16.47
N GLU A 290 25.10 3.40 16.65
CA GLU A 290 24.43 3.32 17.95
C GLU A 290 24.14 1.87 18.39
N SER A 291 24.27 0.90 17.47
CA SER A 291 23.82 -0.49 17.69
C SER A 291 24.53 -1.22 18.85
N GLY A 292 25.77 -0.83 19.19
CA GLY A 292 26.57 -1.27 20.35
C GLY A 292 26.88 -2.77 20.44
N ASP A 293 25.84 -3.59 20.54
CA ASP A 293 25.85 -5.06 20.55
C ASP A 293 25.67 -5.61 19.13
N THR A 294 26.75 -6.17 18.58
CA THR A 294 26.76 -6.75 17.24
C THR A 294 25.94 -8.02 17.11
N ASP A 295 25.68 -8.75 18.20
CA ASP A 295 24.96 -10.03 18.11
C ASP A 295 23.48 -9.82 17.77
N ARG A 296 22.90 -8.68 18.18
CA ARG A 296 21.52 -8.29 17.88
C ARG A 296 21.27 -7.99 16.41
N ILE A 297 22.29 -7.60 15.64
CA ILE A 297 22.15 -7.18 14.25
C ILE A 297 22.56 -8.27 13.25
N ARG A 298 22.76 -9.50 13.72
CA ARG A 298 23.14 -10.64 12.89
C ARG A 298 21.94 -11.53 12.56
N TRP A 299 21.87 -11.92 11.30
CA TRP A 299 20.76 -12.63 10.68
C TRP A 299 21.25 -13.86 9.91
N GLU A 300 20.52 -14.95 10.06
CA GLU A 300 20.73 -16.20 9.33
C GLU A 300 19.60 -16.37 8.33
N ILE A 301 19.96 -16.56 7.06
CA ILE A 301 19.01 -16.73 5.97
C ILE A 301 18.89 -18.21 5.64
N GLU A 302 17.66 -18.72 5.69
CA GLU A 302 17.34 -20.12 5.46
C GLU A 302 16.44 -20.25 4.24
N GLN A 303 16.76 -21.13 3.30
CA GLN A 303 15.85 -21.39 2.17
C GLN A 303 14.58 -22.08 2.68
N ALA A 304 13.43 -21.60 2.20
CA ALA A 304 12.10 -22.04 2.64
C ALA A 304 11.51 -23.11 1.71
#